data_AF-A0A7C5DTJ5-F1
#
_entry.id   AF-A0A7C5DTJ5-F1
#
_cell.length_a   1.000
_cell.length_b   1.000
_cell.length_c   1.000
_cell.angle_alpha   90.00
_cell.angle_beta   90.00
_cell.angle_gamma   90.00
#
_symmetry.space_group_name_H-M   'P 1'
#
loop_
_entity.id
_entity.type
_entity.pdbx_description
1 polymer ?
#
loop_
_entity_poly.entity_id
_entity_poly.type
_entity_poly.pdbx_seq_one_letter_code
_entity_poly.pdbx_strand_id
1 'polypeptide(L)'
;MPQKSITIALSGNPNAGKTSIFNHITGTRQKVGNWPGVTVEKKEGTIRKHGYELRIVDLPGTYSLTPFSIEEIIARDFILEESPDVVVVIIDSSNLERSLYLATQIRELDCKVVFCLNMADVSRSRGIKINAAKLSELLDVPVLFTVGNKNDGIDELLKAAIELSESDCVTAQKRRVRYRSDIEKAIKEVESVLTADLGSTLPYNTRWTSIKLIEDDTIVKERIQQFAGSEGKRVFEAVQLQRETLMGLFDEEPEILTTDERYGFIAGIVKEVHTTAVQHRVDISRNIDLVLTNRFVGFPIFILFIWIMFQSTFTFGGYPMEWIKAGIGGFSMIVGSVIPDSLIKDLLLDGVIAGVGSVIIFLPSILILFFCIALFEDTGYMS
;
A
#
# COMPACT_ATOMS: atom_id res chain seq x y z
N MET A 1 -30.35 -25.71 -13.40
CA MET A 1 -30.22 -25.70 -11.93
C MET A 1 -29.74 -24.31 -11.53
N PRO A 2 -30.22 -23.70 -10.43
CA PRO A 2 -29.69 -22.42 -9.98
C PRO A 2 -28.21 -22.61 -9.67
N GLN A 3 -27.37 -21.79 -10.29
CA GLN A 3 -25.92 -21.84 -10.16
C GLN A 3 -25.57 -21.28 -8.77
N LYS A 4 -24.84 -22.03 -7.93
CA LYS A 4 -24.47 -21.56 -6.59
C LYS A 4 -23.61 -20.29 -6.75
N SER A 5 -24.00 -19.23 -6.04
CA SER A 5 -23.30 -17.93 -6.08
C SER A 5 -22.25 -17.90 -4.98
N ILE A 6 -21.03 -17.47 -5.30
CA ILE A 6 -19.91 -17.30 -4.36
C ILE A 6 -19.41 -15.86 -4.47
N THR A 7 -19.27 -15.19 -3.33
CA THR A 7 -18.69 -13.85 -3.24
C THR A 7 -17.21 -13.94 -2.87
N ILE A 8 -16.35 -13.41 -3.72
CA ILE A 8 -14.91 -13.35 -3.52
C ILE A 8 -14.48 -11.88 -3.39
N ALA A 9 -13.90 -11.53 -2.26
CA ALA A 9 -13.33 -10.20 -2.04
C ALA A 9 -11.83 -10.20 -2.40
N LEU A 10 -11.39 -9.26 -3.23
CA LEU A 10 -9.97 -9.03 -3.50
C LEU A 10 -9.46 -7.95 -2.56
N SER A 11 -8.49 -8.28 -1.70
CA SER A 11 -7.82 -7.35 -0.80
C SER A 11 -6.32 -7.32 -1.09
N GLY A 12 -5.60 -6.31 -0.63
CA GLY A 12 -4.15 -6.19 -0.83
C GLY A 12 -3.66 -4.76 -0.77
N ASN A 13 -2.34 -4.58 -0.74
CA ASN A 13 -1.77 -3.24 -0.73
C ASN A 13 -2.06 -2.47 -2.02
N PRO A 14 -2.03 -1.12 -1.96
CA PRO A 14 -1.89 -0.30 -3.15
C PRO A 14 -0.74 -0.83 -4.03
N ASN A 15 -0.97 -0.85 -5.34
CA ASN A 15 0.01 -1.28 -6.33
C ASN A 15 0.46 -2.76 -6.28
N ALA A 16 -0.14 -3.63 -5.45
CA ALA A 16 0.16 -5.08 -5.44
C ALA A 16 -0.34 -5.84 -6.70
N GLY A 17 -0.91 -5.14 -7.69
CA GLY A 17 -1.48 -5.71 -8.91
C GLY A 17 -2.90 -6.27 -8.76
N LYS A 18 -3.62 -5.85 -7.71
CA LYS A 18 -5.02 -6.18 -7.43
C LYS A 18 -5.96 -5.83 -8.59
N THR A 19 -5.89 -4.60 -9.10
CA THR A 19 -6.69 -4.15 -10.25
C THR A 19 -6.40 -4.95 -11.51
N SER A 20 -5.15 -5.37 -11.73
CA SER A 20 -4.78 -6.22 -12.87
C SER A 20 -5.47 -7.57 -12.77
N ILE A 21 -5.39 -8.23 -11.61
CA ILE A 21 -6.06 -9.51 -11.37
C ILE A 21 -7.58 -9.35 -11.51
N PHE A 22 -8.17 -8.30 -10.93
CA PHE A 22 -9.60 -8.01 -11.07
C PHE A 22 -10.03 -7.92 -12.53
N ASN A 23 -9.33 -7.10 -13.34
CA ASN A 23 -9.64 -6.91 -14.75
C ASN A 23 -9.49 -8.20 -15.56
N HIS A 24 -8.49 -9.04 -15.25
CA HIS A 24 -8.32 -10.33 -15.92
C HIS A 24 -9.43 -11.33 -15.57
N ILE A 25 -9.93 -11.29 -14.34
CA ILE A 25 -11.04 -12.14 -13.91
C ILE A 25 -12.36 -11.67 -14.54
N THR A 26 -12.69 -10.38 -14.43
CA THR A 26 -14.01 -9.84 -14.79
C THR A 26 -14.13 -9.39 -16.25
N GLY A 27 -13.00 -9.07 -16.90
CA GLY A 27 -12.97 -8.54 -18.26
C GLY A 27 -13.82 -7.26 -18.37
N THR A 28 -14.76 -7.27 -19.31
CA THR A 28 -15.69 -6.13 -19.52
C THR A 28 -16.92 -6.18 -18.60
N ARG A 29 -17.10 -7.23 -17.79
CA ARG A 29 -18.28 -7.46 -16.95
C ARG A 29 -18.14 -6.87 -15.55
N GLN A 30 -17.62 -5.64 -15.49
CA GLN A 30 -17.43 -4.91 -14.24
C GLN A 30 -18.40 -3.73 -14.15
N LYS A 31 -18.84 -3.43 -12.93
CA LYS A 31 -19.57 -2.23 -12.57
C LYS A 31 -18.66 -1.39 -11.68
N VAL A 32 -18.67 -0.09 -11.95
CA VAL A 32 -17.97 0.92 -11.16
C VAL A 32 -19.01 1.81 -10.52
N GLY A 33 -18.93 1.98 -9.21
CA GLY A 33 -19.75 2.90 -8.42
C GLY A 33 -18.93 3.47 -7.27
N ASN A 34 -19.60 3.96 -6.24
CA ASN A 34 -18.97 4.42 -5.01
C ASN A 34 -19.43 3.54 -3.84
N TRP A 35 -18.57 3.42 -2.83
CA TRP A 35 -18.96 2.85 -1.55
C TRP A 35 -20.03 3.74 -0.88
N PRO A 36 -20.99 3.15 -0.13
CA PRO A 36 -22.08 3.91 0.47
C PRO A 36 -21.57 5.05 1.35
N GLY A 37 -22.06 6.28 1.11
CA GLY A 37 -21.77 7.44 1.95
C GLY A 37 -20.38 8.06 1.78
N VAL A 38 -19.56 7.61 0.82
CA VAL A 38 -18.19 8.10 0.62
C VAL A 38 -17.84 8.27 -0.86
N THR A 39 -16.73 8.95 -1.15
CA THR A 39 -16.20 9.15 -2.52
C THR A 39 -15.21 8.07 -2.98
N VAL A 40 -15.10 6.97 -2.24
CA VAL A 40 -14.20 5.86 -2.60
C VAL A 40 -14.84 5.00 -3.68
N GLU A 41 -14.12 4.74 -4.76
CA GLU A 41 -14.58 3.93 -5.88
C GLU A 41 -14.79 2.46 -5.46
N LYS A 42 -15.92 1.88 -5.86
CA LYS A 42 -16.26 0.47 -5.68
C LYS A 42 -16.29 -0.22 -7.04
N LYS A 43 -15.46 -1.25 -7.22
CA LYS A 43 -15.50 -2.09 -8.43
C LYS A 43 -16.01 -3.48 -8.06
N GLU A 44 -16.98 -3.96 -8.82
CA GLU A 44 -17.49 -5.33 -8.68
C GLU A 44 -17.78 -5.92 -10.05
N GLY A 45 -17.64 -7.23 -10.20
CA GLY A 45 -17.95 -7.92 -11.45
C GLY A 45 -18.50 -9.31 -11.19
N THR A 46 -19.32 -9.79 -12.12
CA THR A 46 -19.94 -11.12 -12.02
C THR A 46 -19.53 -11.96 -13.22
N ILE A 47 -18.96 -13.14 -12.93
CA ILE A 47 -18.54 -14.10 -13.95
C ILE A 47 -19.11 -15.48 -13.68
N ARG A 48 -19.15 -16.33 -14.70
CA ARG A 48 -19.52 -17.74 -14.56
C ARG A 48 -18.31 -18.60 -14.86
N LYS A 49 -17.88 -19.41 -13.89
CA LYS A 49 -16.68 -20.25 -14.03
C LYS A 49 -16.78 -21.48 -13.13
N HIS A 50 -16.25 -22.62 -13.58
CA HIS A 50 -16.24 -23.89 -12.84
C HIS A 50 -17.62 -24.35 -12.33
N GLY A 51 -18.70 -23.94 -13.02
CA GLY A 51 -20.06 -24.27 -12.60
C GLY A 51 -20.67 -23.33 -11.55
N TYR A 52 -19.98 -22.25 -11.15
CA TYR A 52 -20.44 -21.26 -10.18
C TYR A 52 -20.67 -19.88 -10.81
N GLU A 53 -21.53 -19.08 -10.17
CA GLU A 53 -21.61 -17.64 -10.41
C GLU A 53 -20.74 -16.93 -9.36
N LEU A 54 -19.65 -16.31 -9.80
CA LEU A 54 -18.68 -15.67 -8.91
C LEU A 54 -18.91 -14.17 -8.93
N ARG A 55 -19.25 -13.58 -7.77
CA ARG A 55 -19.26 -12.14 -7.55
C ARG A 55 -17.90 -11.73 -7.02
N ILE A 56 -17.13 -11.04 -7.83
CA ILE A 56 -15.80 -10.53 -7.47
C ILE A 56 -15.95 -9.08 -7.03
N VAL A 57 -15.51 -8.75 -5.82
CA VAL A 57 -15.54 -7.40 -5.28
C VAL A 57 -14.12 -6.93 -5.04
N ASP A 58 -13.74 -5.80 -5.64
CA ASP A 58 -12.45 -5.18 -5.42
C ASP A 58 -12.51 -4.25 -4.22
N LEU A 59 -11.76 -4.57 -3.15
CA LEU A 59 -11.66 -3.69 -1.99
C LEU A 59 -10.65 -2.57 -2.26
N PRO A 60 -10.79 -1.41 -1.59
CA PRO A 60 -9.75 -0.39 -1.61
C PRO A 60 -8.38 -0.97 -1.24
N GLY A 61 -7.32 -0.48 -1.85
CA GLY A 61 -5.96 -0.91 -1.50
C GLY A 61 -5.54 -0.30 -0.16
N THR A 62 -5.18 -1.13 0.82
CA THR A 62 -4.84 -0.65 2.18
C THR A 62 -3.50 -1.22 2.65
N TYR A 63 -2.86 -0.59 3.63
CA TYR A 63 -1.65 -1.15 4.25
C TYR A 63 -1.94 -1.94 5.53
N SER A 64 -3.09 -1.67 6.16
CA SER A 64 -3.57 -2.29 7.38
C SER A 64 -5.10 -2.37 7.38
N LEU A 65 -5.69 -2.78 8.50
CA LEU A 65 -7.12 -2.73 8.81
C LEU A 65 -7.39 -1.87 10.06
N THR A 66 -6.56 -0.85 10.25
CA THR A 66 -6.72 0.17 11.30
C THR A 66 -7.80 1.18 10.92
N PRO A 67 -8.34 1.96 11.86
CA PRO A 67 -9.39 2.94 11.55
C PRO A 67 -8.83 4.30 11.09
N PHE A 68 -7.62 4.36 10.51
CA PHE A 68 -6.97 5.65 10.18
C PHE A 68 -7.39 6.24 8.83
N SER A 69 -7.85 5.41 7.89
CA SER A 69 -8.36 5.86 6.60
C SER A 69 -9.74 5.27 6.30
N ILE A 70 -10.49 5.99 5.47
CA ILE A 70 -11.82 5.56 5.01
C ILE A 70 -11.70 4.24 4.23
N GLU A 71 -10.64 4.09 3.44
CA GLU A 71 -10.31 2.89 2.69
C GLU A 71 -10.09 1.67 3.59
N GLU A 72 -9.36 1.83 4.70
CA GLU A 72 -9.14 0.77 5.69
C GLU A 72 -10.44 0.36 6.38
N ILE A 73 -11.26 1.34 6.76
CA ILE A 73 -12.57 1.10 7.37
C ILE A 73 -13.48 0.33 6.41
N ILE A 74 -13.56 0.75 5.13
CA ILE A 74 -14.36 0.08 4.10
C ILE A 74 -13.89 -1.36 3.90
N ALA A 75 -12.58 -1.59 3.76
CA ALA A 75 -12.04 -2.92 3.53
C ALA A 75 -12.35 -3.85 4.71
N ARG A 76 -12.18 -3.36 5.94
CA ARG A 76 -12.49 -4.10 7.17
C ARG A 76 -13.98 -4.41 7.29
N ASP A 77 -14.82 -3.39 7.14
CA ASP A 77 -16.26 -3.50 7.35
C ASP A 77 -16.90 -4.39 6.29
N PHE A 78 -16.43 -4.35 5.05
CA PHE A 78 -16.88 -5.30 4.04
C PHE A 78 -16.57 -6.75 4.42
N ILE A 79 -15.36 -7.03 4.94
CA ILE A 79 -15.00 -8.39 5.33
C ILE A 79 -15.83 -8.86 6.54
N LEU A 80 -16.10 -7.97 7.50
CA LEU A 80 -16.82 -8.32 8.72
C LEU A 80 -18.35 -8.36 8.54
N GLU A 81 -18.93 -7.38 7.87
CA GLU A 81 -20.39 -7.20 7.79
C GLU A 81 -21.01 -7.90 6.59
N GLU A 82 -20.36 -7.82 5.42
CA GLU A 82 -20.85 -8.49 4.20
C GLU A 82 -20.38 -9.95 4.11
N SER A 83 -19.44 -10.37 4.97
CA SER A 83 -19.01 -11.76 5.17
C SER A 83 -18.80 -12.52 3.85
N PRO A 84 -17.87 -12.09 2.98
CA PRO A 84 -17.61 -12.77 1.72
C PRO A 84 -17.20 -14.23 1.96
N ASP A 85 -17.61 -15.13 1.04
CA ASP A 85 -17.32 -16.56 1.16
C ASP A 85 -15.82 -16.85 1.20
N VAL A 86 -15.01 -16.06 0.47
CA VAL A 86 -13.55 -16.10 0.50
C VAL A 86 -12.96 -14.70 0.29
N VAL A 87 -11.91 -14.39 1.05
CA VAL A 87 -11.04 -13.23 0.82
C VAL A 87 -9.74 -13.68 0.16
N VAL A 88 -9.46 -13.14 -1.02
CA VAL A 88 -8.19 -13.35 -1.73
C VAL A 88 -7.29 -12.16 -1.45
N VAL A 89 -6.19 -12.38 -0.72
CA VAL A 89 -5.21 -11.35 -0.41
C VAL A 89 -4.10 -11.35 -1.45
N ILE A 90 -4.02 -10.28 -2.23
CA ILE A 90 -3.00 -10.05 -3.24
C ILE A 90 -1.75 -9.50 -2.55
N ILE A 91 -0.67 -10.29 -2.57
CA ILE A 91 0.61 -10.03 -1.92
C ILE A 91 1.64 -9.75 -3.00
N ASP A 92 2.35 -8.62 -2.92
CA ASP A 92 3.46 -8.32 -3.82
C ASP A 92 4.67 -9.18 -3.45
N SER A 93 4.99 -10.16 -4.31
CA SER A 93 6.15 -11.04 -4.11
C SER A 93 7.49 -10.29 -4.08
N SER A 94 7.55 -9.07 -4.62
CA SER A 94 8.74 -8.23 -4.61
C SER A 94 8.93 -7.45 -3.30
N ASN A 95 7.89 -7.36 -2.48
CA ASN A 95 7.86 -6.68 -1.18
C ASN A 95 7.04 -7.47 -0.15
N LEU A 96 7.47 -8.71 0.08
CA LEU A 96 6.72 -9.71 0.84
C LEU A 96 6.43 -9.27 2.29
N GLU A 97 7.43 -8.71 2.99
CA GLU A 97 7.30 -8.30 4.39
C GLU A 97 6.21 -7.25 4.59
N ARG A 98 6.21 -6.19 3.76
CA ARG A 98 5.18 -5.15 3.79
C ARG A 98 3.79 -5.73 3.51
N SER A 99 3.68 -6.59 2.50
CA SER A 99 2.38 -7.17 2.14
C SER A 99 1.83 -8.19 3.13
N LEU A 100 2.71 -8.87 3.87
CA LEU A 100 2.29 -9.80 4.91
C LEU A 100 1.65 -9.08 6.11
N TYR A 101 1.90 -7.79 6.34
CA TYR A 101 1.28 -7.04 7.43
C TYR A 101 -0.25 -6.97 7.31
N LEU A 102 -0.76 -6.57 6.14
CA LEU A 102 -2.20 -6.63 5.87
C LEU A 102 -2.72 -8.08 5.87
N ALA A 103 -1.96 -9.00 5.28
CA ALA A 103 -2.37 -10.39 5.12
C ALA A 103 -2.58 -11.11 6.46
N THR A 104 -1.71 -10.86 7.44
CA THR A 104 -1.85 -11.41 8.80
C THR A 104 -3.07 -10.83 9.51
N GLN A 105 -3.33 -9.53 9.38
CA GLN A 105 -4.53 -8.90 9.96
C GLN A 105 -5.84 -9.45 9.37
N ILE A 106 -5.91 -9.64 8.04
CA ILE A 106 -7.09 -10.27 7.40
C ILE A 106 -7.28 -11.70 7.92
N ARG A 107 -6.18 -12.44 8.11
CA ARG A 107 -6.23 -13.79 8.68
C ARG A 107 -6.71 -13.81 10.13
N GLU A 108 -6.45 -12.76 10.92
CA GLU A 108 -6.98 -12.62 12.29
C GLU A 108 -8.51 -12.42 12.34
N LEU A 109 -9.15 -12.04 11.22
CA LEU A 109 -10.62 -11.90 11.13
C LEU A 109 -11.36 -13.25 11.05
N ASP A 110 -10.66 -14.38 11.06
CA ASP A 110 -11.22 -15.74 10.96
C ASP A 110 -12.09 -16.01 9.72
N CYS A 111 -11.97 -15.19 8.68
CA CYS A 111 -12.56 -15.45 7.38
C CYS A 111 -11.77 -16.52 6.60
N LYS A 112 -12.40 -17.10 5.58
CA LYS A 112 -11.73 -18.01 4.64
C LYS A 112 -10.82 -17.21 3.72
N VAL A 113 -9.52 -17.49 3.76
CA VAL A 113 -8.49 -16.68 3.09
C VAL A 113 -7.64 -17.50 2.16
N VAL A 114 -7.35 -16.93 0.97
CA VAL A 114 -6.33 -17.42 0.03
C VAL A 114 -5.29 -16.34 -0.18
N PHE A 115 -4.01 -16.68 -0.08
CA PHE A 115 -2.91 -15.78 -0.37
C PHE A 115 -2.43 -15.94 -1.82
N CYS A 116 -2.39 -14.81 -2.52
CA CYS A 116 -1.99 -14.73 -3.91
C CYS A 116 -0.67 -13.96 -4.01
N LEU A 117 0.45 -14.67 -4.12
CA LEU A 117 1.77 -14.13 -4.38
C LEU A 117 1.86 -13.63 -5.83
N ASN A 118 1.47 -12.38 -6.05
CA ASN A 118 1.49 -11.72 -7.35
C ASN A 118 2.87 -11.13 -7.67
N MET A 119 3.09 -10.70 -8.93
CA MET A 119 4.36 -10.17 -9.42
C MET A 119 5.53 -11.16 -9.26
N ALA A 120 5.23 -12.46 -9.42
CA ALA A 120 6.23 -13.52 -9.28
C ALA A 120 7.38 -13.41 -10.30
N ASP A 121 7.16 -12.75 -11.44
CA ASP A 121 8.20 -12.46 -12.43
C ASP A 121 9.15 -11.34 -11.96
N VAL A 122 8.61 -10.28 -11.35
CA VAL A 122 9.42 -9.19 -10.77
C VAL A 122 10.30 -9.73 -9.64
N SER A 123 9.74 -10.51 -8.71
CA SER A 123 10.54 -11.10 -7.61
C SER A 123 11.67 -11.99 -8.15
N ARG A 124 11.38 -12.87 -9.11
CA ARG A 124 12.39 -13.72 -9.77
C ARG A 124 13.49 -12.91 -10.45
N SER A 125 13.14 -11.83 -11.16
CA SER A 125 14.13 -10.94 -11.79
C SER A 125 15.02 -10.20 -10.79
N ARG A 126 14.54 -9.98 -9.55
CA ARG A 126 15.32 -9.45 -8.42
C ARG A 126 16.13 -10.52 -7.69
N GLY A 127 16.08 -11.78 -8.13
CA GLY A 127 16.77 -12.89 -7.47
C GLY A 127 16.10 -13.34 -6.16
N ILE A 128 14.85 -12.93 -5.92
CA ILE A 128 14.05 -13.32 -4.75
C ILE A 128 13.38 -14.65 -5.05
N LYS A 129 13.67 -15.68 -4.24
CA LYS A 129 12.98 -16.97 -4.28
C LYS A 129 12.14 -17.13 -3.03
N ILE A 130 10.83 -17.33 -3.23
CA ILE A 130 9.86 -17.53 -2.15
C ILE A 130 9.38 -18.98 -2.17
N ASN A 131 9.44 -19.66 -1.02
CA ASN A 131 8.86 -20.98 -0.84
C ASN A 131 7.38 -20.87 -0.45
N ALA A 132 6.49 -20.88 -1.44
CA ALA A 132 5.05 -20.78 -1.23
C ALA A 132 4.48 -21.95 -0.40
N ALA A 133 4.98 -23.17 -0.56
CA ALA A 133 4.53 -24.32 0.22
C ALA A 133 4.85 -24.15 1.72
N LYS A 134 6.06 -23.67 2.03
CA LYS A 134 6.44 -23.36 3.42
C LYS A 134 5.67 -22.16 3.97
N LEU A 135 5.41 -21.14 3.16
CA LEU A 135 4.55 -20.02 3.57
C LEU A 135 3.13 -20.51 3.89
N SER A 136 2.60 -21.41 3.07
CA SER A 136 1.29 -22.04 3.27
C SER A 136 1.23 -22.84 4.56
N GLU A 137 2.28 -23.61 4.87
CA GLU A 137 2.40 -24.36 6.13
C GLU A 137 2.51 -23.43 7.35
N LEU A 138 3.36 -22.40 7.27
CA LEU A 138 3.58 -21.47 8.39
C LEU A 138 2.34 -20.62 8.67
N LEU A 139 1.54 -20.34 7.65
CA LEU A 139 0.35 -19.50 7.75
C LEU A 139 -0.97 -20.28 7.64
N ASP A 140 -0.98 -21.61 7.70
CA ASP A 140 -2.18 -22.46 7.51
C ASP A 140 -3.22 -21.92 6.49
N VAL A 141 -2.76 -21.39 5.36
CA VAL A 141 -3.62 -20.82 4.30
C VAL A 141 -3.10 -21.26 2.94
N PRO A 142 -3.97 -21.50 1.93
CA PRO A 142 -3.53 -21.74 0.57
C PRO A 142 -2.73 -20.55 0.03
N VAL A 143 -1.54 -20.83 -0.52
CA VAL A 143 -0.66 -19.83 -1.13
C VAL A 143 -0.41 -20.20 -2.59
N LEU A 144 -0.78 -19.33 -3.51
CA LEU A 144 -0.58 -19.53 -4.95
C LEU A 144 0.21 -18.38 -5.57
N PHE A 145 1.03 -18.68 -6.57
CA PHE A 145 1.70 -17.66 -7.37
C PHE A 145 0.82 -17.19 -8.52
N THR A 146 0.87 -15.90 -8.82
CA THR A 146 0.26 -15.34 -10.03
C THR A 146 1.17 -14.32 -10.69
N VAL A 147 0.91 -14.08 -11.96
CA VAL A 147 1.43 -12.92 -12.70
C VAL A 147 0.26 -12.21 -13.34
N GLY A 148 -0.29 -11.24 -12.59
CA GLY A 148 -1.55 -10.59 -12.91
C GLY A 148 -1.63 -10.07 -14.34
N ASN A 149 -0.57 -9.46 -14.88
CA ASN A 149 -0.57 -8.90 -16.25
C ASN A 149 -0.42 -9.94 -17.37
N LYS A 150 -0.07 -11.20 -17.06
CA LYS A 150 0.10 -12.30 -18.02
C LYS A 150 -1.01 -13.35 -17.92
N ASN A 151 -2.01 -13.11 -17.06
CA ASN A 151 -3.08 -14.06 -16.77
C ASN A 151 -2.56 -15.45 -16.32
N ASP A 152 -1.42 -15.48 -15.63
CA ASP A 152 -0.77 -16.71 -15.15
C ASP A 152 -1.18 -17.00 -13.70
N GLY A 153 -1.61 -18.23 -13.42
CA GLY A 153 -2.06 -18.69 -12.10
C GLY A 153 -3.47 -18.24 -11.67
N ILE A 154 -4.18 -17.46 -12.49
CA ILE A 154 -5.51 -16.91 -12.13
C ILE A 154 -6.59 -17.99 -12.11
N ASP A 155 -6.52 -19.00 -12.99
CA ASP A 155 -7.50 -20.10 -13.00
C ASP A 155 -7.36 -20.99 -11.75
N GLU A 156 -6.14 -21.30 -11.37
CA GLU A 156 -5.77 -22.05 -10.18
C GLU A 156 -6.19 -21.30 -8.91
N LEU A 157 -5.98 -19.97 -8.88
CA LEU A 157 -6.43 -19.11 -7.78
C LEU A 157 -7.94 -19.18 -7.58
N LEU A 158 -8.72 -19.10 -8.66
CA LEU A 158 -10.18 -19.19 -8.60
C LEU A 158 -10.66 -20.58 -8.19
N LYS A 159 -10.00 -21.65 -8.65
CA LYS A 159 -10.30 -23.01 -8.19
C LYS A 159 -10.06 -23.17 -6.69
N ALA A 160 -8.91 -22.71 -6.19
CA ALA A 160 -8.59 -22.75 -4.77
C ALA A 160 -9.59 -21.96 -3.92
N ALA A 161 -10.03 -20.79 -4.40
CA ALA A 161 -11.06 -20.00 -3.71
C ALA A 161 -12.42 -20.72 -3.67
N ILE A 162 -12.84 -21.35 -4.77
CA ILE A 162 -14.10 -22.12 -4.82
C ILE A 162 -14.01 -23.37 -3.91
N GLU A 163 -12.90 -24.10 -3.94
CA GLU A 163 -12.70 -25.26 -3.07
C GLU A 163 -12.74 -24.85 -1.59
N LEU A 164 -12.12 -23.71 -1.24
CA LEU A 164 -12.15 -23.19 0.12
C LEU A 164 -13.56 -22.74 0.53
N SER A 165 -14.32 -22.07 -0.35
CA SER A 165 -15.70 -21.65 -0.05
C SER A 165 -16.62 -22.84 0.21
N GLU A 166 -16.46 -23.93 -0.53
CA GLU A 166 -17.25 -25.16 -0.35
C GLU A 166 -16.82 -25.99 0.86
N SER A 167 -15.57 -25.83 1.32
CA SER A 167 -15.07 -26.63 2.44
C SER A 167 -15.79 -26.28 3.76
N ASP A 168 -16.11 -27.29 4.56
CA ASP A 168 -16.54 -27.11 5.97
C ASP A 168 -15.36 -26.77 6.89
N CYS A 169 -14.16 -26.58 6.32
CA CYS A 169 -12.95 -26.25 7.06
C CYS A 169 -13.14 -24.91 7.76
N VAL A 170 -13.26 -24.97 9.08
CA VAL A 170 -13.00 -23.82 9.95
C VAL A 170 -11.52 -23.47 9.78
N THR A 171 -11.22 -22.20 9.47
CA THR A 171 -9.84 -21.72 9.29
C THR A 171 -8.99 -22.16 10.48
N ALA A 172 -7.92 -22.91 10.22
CA ALA A 172 -7.11 -23.50 11.27
C ALA A 172 -6.47 -22.39 12.14
N GLN A 173 -6.82 -22.38 13.42
CA GLN A 173 -6.36 -21.36 14.37
C GLN A 173 -4.97 -21.67 14.98
N LYS A 174 -4.26 -22.68 14.46
CA LYS A 174 -3.02 -23.22 15.07
C LYS A 174 -1.81 -22.30 14.91
N ARG A 175 -1.73 -21.56 13.80
CA ARG A 175 -0.57 -20.71 13.46
C ARG A 175 -0.88 -19.21 13.41
N ARG A 176 -1.60 -18.71 14.42
CA ARG A 176 -1.89 -17.28 14.59
C ARG A 176 -0.66 -16.47 15.01
N VAL A 177 -0.71 -15.15 14.85
CA VAL A 177 0.23 -14.24 15.49
C VAL A 177 0.14 -14.46 16.99
N ARG A 178 1.27 -14.82 17.59
CA ARG A 178 1.39 -15.03 19.03
C ARG A 178 2.22 -13.90 19.59
N TYR A 179 1.60 -13.14 20.48
CA TYR A 179 2.25 -12.03 21.16
C TYR A 179 3.08 -12.53 22.34
N ARG A 180 3.94 -11.65 22.88
CA ARG A 180 4.62 -11.87 24.16
C ARG A 180 3.62 -12.29 25.26
N SER A 181 4.09 -13.06 26.23
CA SER A 181 3.28 -13.63 27.32
C SER A 181 2.42 -12.61 28.07
N ASP A 182 2.92 -11.39 28.26
CA ASP A 182 2.21 -10.33 28.98
C ASP A 182 1.00 -9.82 28.17
N ILE A 183 1.18 -9.62 26.87
CA ILE A 183 0.11 -9.23 25.94
C ILE A 183 -0.89 -10.38 25.78
N GLU A 184 -0.44 -11.63 25.65
CA GLU A 184 -1.33 -12.80 25.60
C GLU A 184 -2.15 -12.97 26.88
N LYS A 185 -1.57 -12.64 28.04
CA LYS A 185 -2.31 -12.63 29.30
C LYS A 185 -3.39 -11.55 29.29
N ALA A 186 -3.06 -10.33 28.90
CA ALA A 186 -4.02 -9.24 28.76
C ALA A 186 -5.17 -9.60 27.80
N ILE A 187 -4.85 -10.16 26.63
CA ILE A 187 -5.83 -10.63 25.65
C ILE A 187 -6.76 -11.68 26.29
N LYS A 188 -6.23 -12.67 27.01
CA LYS A 188 -7.03 -13.72 27.67
C LYS A 188 -7.96 -13.22 28.76
N GLU A 189 -7.52 -12.24 29.55
CA GLU A 189 -8.38 -11.62 30.58
C GLU A 189 -9.57 -10.91 29.91
N VAL A 190 -9.33 -10.15 28.84
CA VAL A 190 -10.39 -9.48 28.07
C VAL A 190 -11.29 -10.50 27.36
N GLU A 191 -10.72 -11.55 26.76
CA GLU A 191 -11.49 -12.64 26.12
C GLU A 191 -12.43 -13.32 27.12
N SER A 192 -11.98 -13.54 28.36
CA SER A 192 -12.76 -14.19 29.41
C SER A 192 -13.97 -13.35 29.80
N VAL A 193 -13.79 -12.03 29.94
CA VAL A 193 -14.88 -11.10 30.25
C VAL A 193 -15.85 -10.96 29.07
N LEU A 194 -15.32 -10.81 27.85
CA LEU A 194 -16.14 -10.77 26.63
C LEU A 194 -16.99 -12.02 26.46
N THR A 195 -16.42 -13.20 26.71
CA THR A 195 -17.16 -14.47 26.57
C THR A 195 -18.22 -14.61 27.65
N ALA A 196 -17.91 -14.21 28.89
CA ALA A 196 -18.85 -14.30 30.01
C ALA A 196 -20.05 -13.34 29.85
N ASP A 197 -19.78 -12.11 29.40
CA ASP A 197 -20.80 -11.06 29.36
C ASP A 197 -21.51 -10.98 27.98
N LEU A 198 -20.83 -11.33 26.87
CA LEU A 198 -21.31 -11.12 25.50
C LEU A 198 -21.14 -12.33 24.57
N GLY A 199 -20.74 -13.50 25.09
CA GLY A 199 -20.24 -14.61 24.26
C GLY A 199 -21.17 -15.09 23.14
N SER A 200 -22.49 -15.14 23.38
CA SER A 200 -23.48 -15.55 22.35
C SER A 200 -24.00 -14.40 21.48
N THR A 201 -23.70 -13.16 21.84
CA THR A 201 -24.21 -11.94 21.18
C THR A 201 -23.12 -11.20 20.39
N LEU A 202 -21.85 -11.57 20.56
CA LEU A 202 -20.73 -11.00 19.83
C LEU A 202 -20.80 -11.34 18.33
N PRO A 203 -20.86 -10.32 17.45
CA PRO A 203 -20.90 -10.54 16.01
C PRO A 203 -19.53 -10.93 15.41
N TYR A 204 -18.44 -10.73 16.16
CA TYR A 204 -17.07 -10.89 15.69
C TYR A 204 -16.29 -11.91 16.52
N ASN A 205 -15.16 -12.38 15.97
CA ASN A 205 -14.25 -13.23 16.72
C ASN A 205 -13.82 -12.57 18.04
N THR A 206 -13.94 -13.32 19.14
CA THR A 206 -13.68 -12.82 20.50
C THR A 206 -12.23 -12.36 20.68
N ARG A 207 -11.26 -13.14 20.18
CA ARG A 207 -9.83 -12.81 20.27
C ARG A 207 -9.50 -11.54 19.50
N TRP A 208 -9.96 -11.45 18.26
CA TRP A 208 -9.76 -10.25 17.44
C TRP A 208 -10.38 -9.01 18.11
N THR A 209 -11.58 -9.16 18.65
CA THR A 209 -12.26 -8.09 19.41
C THR A 209 -11.44 -7.67 20.63
N SER A 210 -10.91 -8.62 21.41
CA SER A 210 -10.04 -8.32 22.56
C SER A 210 -8.80 -7.54 22.14
N ILE A 211 -8.12 -7.97 21.07
CA ILE A 211 -6.94 -7.28 20.53
C ILE A 211 -7.31 -5.84 20.16
N LYS A 212 -8.39 -5.64 19.40
CA LYS A 212 -8.82 -4.30 18.96
C LYS A 212 -9.23 -3.38 20.09
N LEU A 213 -9.87 -3.92 21.13
CA LEU A 213 -10.22 -3.13 22.32
C LEU A 213 -8.97 -2.73 23.12
N ILE A 214 -7.96 -3.60 23.20
CA ILE A 214 -6.66 -3.29 23.83
C ILE A 214 -5.88 -2.25 23.00
N GLU A 215 -5.93 -2.35 21.67
CA GLU A 215 -5.38 -1.37 20.72
C GLU A 215 -6.14 -0.02 20.70
N ASP A 216 -7.17 0.16 21.53
CA ASP A 216 -7.98 1.39 21.60
C ASP A 216 -8.75 1.74 20.30
N ASP A 217 -9.17 0.74 19.52
CA ASP A 217 -9.92 0.97 18.28
C ASP A 217 -11.31 1.57 18.57
N THR A 218 -11.49 2.84 18.19
CA THR A 218 -12.72 3.63 18.45
C THR A 218 -13.96 3.03 17.81
N ILE A 219 -13.85 2.51 16.58
CA ILE A 219 -14.98 1.95 15.83
C ILE A 219 -15.45 0.65 16.47
N VAL A 220 -14.50 -0.22 16.87
CA VAL A 220 -14.84 -1.46 17.58
C VAL A 220 -15.45 -1.13 18.95
N LYS A 221 -14.93 -0.14 19.69
CA LYS A 221 -15.53 0.31 20.95
C LYS A 221 -16.96 0.79 20.77
N GLU A 222 -17.23 1.64 19.78
CA GLU A 222 -18.57 2.14 19.49
C GLU A 222 -19.53 0.99 19.13
N ARG A 223 -19.11 0.05 18.29
CA ARG A 223 -19.89 -1.15 17.95
C ARG A 223 -20.22 -1.96 19.19
N ILE A 224 -19.22 -2.31 20.01
CA ILE A 224 -19.45 -3.08 21.23
C ILE A 224 -20.37 -2.32 22.20
N GLN A 225 -20.23 -1.01 22.33
CA GLN A 225 -21.11 -0.19 23.17
C GLN A 225 -22.57 -0.20 22.66
N GLN A 226 -22.79 -0.17 21.34
CA GLN A 226 -24.11 -0.25 20.72
C GLN A 226 -24.75 -1.63 20.93
N PHE A 227 -23.96 -2.72 20.83
CA PHE A 227 -24.46 -4.09 21.01
C PHE A 227 -24.70 -4.45 22.47
N ALA A 228 -23.76 -4.10 23.35
CA ALA A 228 -23.74 -4.55 24.75
C ALA A 228 -24.55 -3.64 25.70
N GLY A 229 -24.86 -2.40 25.31
CA GLY A 229 -25.54 -1.44 26.18
C GLY A 229 -24.84 -1.28 27.54
N SER A 230 -25.58 -1.46 28.64
CA SER A 230 -25.03 -1.37 30.01
C SER A 230 -24.13 -2.55 30.41
N GLU A 231 -24.26 -3.71 29.74
CA GLU A 231 -23.44 -4.90 30.02
C GLU A 231 -22.00 -4.71 29.51
N GLY A 232 -21.78 -3.82 28.54
CA GLY A 232 -20.45 -3.49 28.03
C GLY A 232 -19.54 -2.77 29.03
N LYS A 233 -20.09 -2.22 30.11
CA LYS A 233 -19.30 -1.43 31.08
C LYS A 233 -18.17 -2.25 31.70
N ARG A 234 -18.45 -3.49 32.11
CA ARG A 234 -17.46 -4.38 32.72
C ARG A 234 -16.36 -4.77 31.74
N VAL A 235 -16.71 -4.95 30.46
CA VAL A 235 -15.74 -5.19 29.38
C VAL A 235 -14.79 -4.01 29.26
N PHE A 236 -15.31 -2.77 29.18
CA PHE A 236 -14.46 -1.59 29.05
C PHE A 236 -13.60 -1.32 30.29
N GLU A 237 -14.10 -1.59 31.49
CA GLU A 237 -13.31 -1.54 32.73
C GLU A 237 -12.16 -2.56 32.72
N ALA A 238 -12.43 -3.80 32.28
CA ALA A 238 -11.41 -4.83 32.15
C ALA A 238 -10.35 -4.47 31.09
N VAL A 239 -10.78 -3.96 29.93
CA VAL A 239 -9.89 -3.48 28.87
C VAL A 239 -9.00 -2.35 29.39
N GLN A 240 -9.57 -1.35 30.05
CA GLN A 240 -8.81 -0.21 30.57
C GLN A 240 -7.75 -0.66 31.58
N LEU A 241 -8.11 -1.56 32.50
CA LEU A 241 -7.17 -2.14 33.46
C LEU A 241 -6.00 -2.86 32.77
N GLN A 242 -6.28 -3.66 31.72
CA GLN A 242 -5.23 -4.36 30.99
C GLN A 242 -4.33 -3.39 30.21
N ARG A 243 -4.90 -2.33 29.62
CA ARG A 243 -4.12 -1.28 28.95
C ARG A 243 -3.18 -0.58 29.91
N GLU A 244 -3.67 -0.13 31.07
CA GLU A 244 -2.85 0.51 32.11
C GLU A 244 -1.73 -0.42 32.62
N THR A 245 -2.03 -1.71 32.74
CA THR A 245 -1.04 -2.72 33.12
C THR A 245 0.07 -2.83 32.09
N LEU A 246 -0.26 -2.89 30.78
CA LEU A 246 0.74 -2.97 29.71
C LEU A 246 1.57 -1.68 29.62
N MET A 247 0.93 -0.52 29.69
CA MET A 247 1.61 0.78 29.67
C MET A 247 2.57 0.92 30.86
N GLY A 248 2.17 0.47 32.07
CA GLY A 248 3.03 0.49 33.24
C GLY A 248 4.23 -0.47 33.17
N LEU A 249 4.16 -1.51 32.32
CA LEU A 249 5.25 -2.48 32.14
C LEU A 249 6.24 -2.07 31.04
N PHE A 250 5.76 -1.45 29.97
CA PHE A 250 6.54 -1.20 28.75
C PHE A 250 6.78 0.27 28.42
N ASP A 251 6.09 1.21 29.10
CA ASP A 251 6.15 2.66 28.81
C ASP A 251 5.74 3.02 27.36
N GLU A 252 4.88 2.19 26.75
CA GLU A 252 4.40 2.31 25.38
C GLU A 252 2.90 2.02 25.29
N GLU A 253 2.24 2.59 24.28
CA GLU A 253 0.85 2.29 23.98
C GLU A 253 0.69 0.83 23.49
N PRO A 254 -0.36 0.10 23.92
CA PRO A 254 -0.57 -1.29 23.49
C PRO A 254 -0.67 -1.50 21.97
N GLU A 255 -1.12 -0.49 21.22
CA GLU A 255 -1.15 -0.52 19.75
C GLU A 255 0.27 -0.64 19.14
N ILE A 256 1.24 0.06 19.72
CA ILE A 256 2.65 0.01 19.28
C ILE A 256 3.22 -1.38 19.57
N LEU A 257 3.01 -1.88 20.79
CA LEU A 257 3.47 -3.21 21.21
C LEU A 257 2.94 -4.33 20.32
N THR A 258 1.64 -4.31 20.00
CA THR A 258 1.02 -5.32 19.13
C THR A 258 1.49 -5.19 17.68
N THR A 259 1.74 -3.97 17.20
CA THR A 259 2.31 -3.72 15.87
C THR A 259 3.72 -4.29 15.74
N ASP A 260 4.59 -4.03 16.72
CA ASP A 260 5.97 -4.52 16.73
C ASP A 260 6.04 -6.05 16.76
N GLU A 261 5.19 -6.70 17.55
CA GLU A 261 5.09 -8.16 17.62
C GLU A 261 4.58 -8.77 16.30
N ARG A 262 3.63 -8.10 15.62
CA ARG A 262 3.21 -8.50 14.25
C ARG A 262 4.38 -8.41 13.27
N TYR A 263 5.16 -7.33 13.29
CA TYR A 263 6.35 -7.21 12.44
C TYR A 263 7.42 -8.25 12.78
N GLY A 264 7.65 -8.53 14.07
CA GLY A 264 8.55 -9.60 14.51
C GLY A 264 8.14 -10.98 14.00
N PHE A 265 6.84 -11.30 14.07
CA PHE A 265 6.27 -12.54 13.52
C PHE A 265 6.47 -12.63 12.01
N ILE A 266 6.18 -11.55 11.27
CA ILE A 266 6.33 -11.49 9.82
C ILE A 266 7.81 -11.63 9.42
N ALA A 267 8.72 -10.92 10.08
CA ALA A 267 10.16 -11.02 9.83
C ALA A 267 10.66 -12.45 10.02
N GLY A 268 10.16 -13.15 11.05
CA GLY A 268 10.42 -14.58 11.26
C GLY A 268 9.96 -15.45 10.09
N ILE A 269 8.73 -15.25 9.60
CA ILE A 269 8.20 -15.97 8.43
C ILE A 269 9.03 -15.67 7.18
N VAL A 270 9.28 -14.40 6.89
CA VAL A 270 10.03 -13.97 5.71
C VAL A 270 11.39 -14.64 5.71
N LYS A 271 12.12 -14.64 6.83
CA LYS A 271 13.42 -15.32 6.94
C LYS A 271 13.36 -16.81 6.61
N GLU A 272 12.26 -17.47 6.93
CA GLU A 272 12.08 -18.92 6.69
C GLU A 272 11.67 -19.25 5.26
N VAL A 273 10.95 -18.36 4.58
CA VAL A 273 10.38 -18.62 3.23
C VAL A 273 11.13 -17.92 2.10
N HIS A 274 11.87 -16.86 2.41
CA HIS A 274 12.58 -16.05 1.45
C HIS A 274 14.06 -16.46 1.43
N THR A 275 14.55 -16.80 0.25
CA THR A 275 15.98 -16.85 -0.03
C THR A 275 16.31 -15.83 -1.11
N THR A 276 17.16 -14.87 -0.77
CA THR A 276 17.74 -13.96 -1.76
C THR A 276 18.93 -14.68 -2.39
N ALA A 277 19.04 -14.66 -3.72
CA ALA A 277 20.30 -14.94 -4.39
C ALA A 277 21.27 -13.78 -4.10
N VAL A 278 21.83 -13.77 -2.89
CA VAL A 278 22.75 -12.73 -2.40
C VAL A 278 24.10 -12.93 -3.08
N GLN A 279 24.49 -12.03 -4.00
CA GLN A 279 25.89 -11.59 -3.99
C GLN A 279 26.20 -10.28 -4.74
N HIS A 280 25.47 -9.84 -5.77
CA HIS A 280 26.07 -8.82 -6.68
C HIS A 280 25.56 -7.37 -6.59
N ARG A 281 24.34 -7.11 -6.11
CA ARG A 281 23.75 -5.73 -6.14
C ARG A 281 23.86 -4.97 -4.82
N VAL A 282 23.81 -5.65 -3.68
CA VAL A 282 23.87 -5.00 -2.36
C VAL A 282 25.24 -4.36 -2.12
N ASP A 283 26.31 -4.99 -2.61
CA ASP A 283 27.68 -4.49 -2.42
C ASP A 283 27.94 -3.18 -3.17
N ILE A 284 27.35 -2.98 -4.36
CA ILE A 284 27.58 -1.76 -5.15
C ILE A 284 26.84 -0.56 -4.55
N SER A 285 25.55 -0.71 -4.21
CA SER A 285 24.77 0.37 -3.59
C SER A 285 25.35 0.75 -2.24
N ARG A 286 25.68 -0.24 -1.40
CA ARG A 286 26.27 -0.02 -0.08
C ARG A 286 27.63 0.68 -0.16
N ASN A 287 28.46 0.34 -1.14
CA ASN A 287 29.76 0.99 -1.31
C ASN A 287 29.63 2.44 -1.81
N ILE A 288 28.64 2.72 -2.66
CA ILE A 288 28.33 4.08 -3.10
C ILE A 288 27.82 4.89 -1.90
N ASP A 289 26.86 4.37 -1.14
CA ASP A 289 26.30 5.04 0.03
C ASP A 289 27.37 5.32 1.10
N LEU A 290 28.29 4.38 1.34
CA LEU A 290 29.41 4.58 2.28
C LEU A 290 30.37 5.71 1.84
N VAL A 291 30.51 5.94 0.53
CA VAL A 291 31.36 7.02 -0.01
C VAL A 291 30.61 8.35 0.03
N LEU A 292 29.34 8.37 -0.35
CA LEU A 292 28.51 9.58 -0.40
C LEU A 292 28.14 10.11 1.00
N THR A 293 27.93 9.23 1.98
CA THR A 293 27.59 9.60 3.37
C THR A 293 28.80 9.90 4.25
N ASN A 294 30.03 9.74 3.73
CA ASN A 294 31.24 10.01 4.49
C ASN A 294 31.40 11.52 4.76
N ARG A 295 31.54 11.92 6.02
CA ARG A 295 31.68 13.34 6.43
C ARG A 295 32.78 14.15 5.72
N PHE A 296 33.84 13.50 5.24
CA PHE A 296 34.96 14.19 4.58
C PHE A 296 34.93 14.08 3.06
N VAL A 297 34.34 13.01 2.52
CA VAL A 297 34.31 12.72 1.07
C VAL A 297 32.97 13.11 0.43
N GLY A 298 31.88 13.01 1.19
CA GLY A 298 30.54 13.41 0.76
C GLY A 298 30.44 14.90 0.44
N PHE A 299 31.07 15.78 1.22
CA PHE A 299 30.98 17.22 0.99
C PHE A 299 31.70 17.69 -0.30
N PRO A 300 32.94 17.27 -0.60
CA PRO A 300 33.56 17.54 -1.91
C PRO A 300 32.76 16.96 -3.09
N ILE A 301 32.22 15.75 -2.95
CA ILE A 301 31.41 15.12 -4.00
C ILE A 301 30.12 15.90 -4.23
N PHE A 302 29.45 16.32 -3.15
CA PHE A 302 28.26 17.18 -3.24
C PHE A 302 28.55 18.47 -4.00
N ILE A 303 29.62 19.18 -3.64
CA ILE A 303 30.02 20.42 -4.32
C ILE A 303 30.31 20.16 -5.81
N LEU A 304 30.99 19.05 -6.13
CA LEU A 304 31.27 18.67 -7.51
C LEU A 304 29.97 18.45 -8.29
N PHE A 305 28.99 17.76 -7.71
CA PHE A 305 27.70 17.52 -8.34
C PHE A 305 26.90 18.81 -8.56
N ILE A 306 26.84 19.68 -7.55
CA ILE A 306 26.23 21.01 -7.68
C ILE A 306 26.92 21.83 -8.76
N TRP A 307 28.26 21.79 -8.81
CA TRP A 307 29.02 22.46 -9.86
C TRP A 307 28.69 21.91 -11.26
N ILE A 308 28.65 20.58 -11.43
CA ILE A 308 28.26 19.94 -12.71
C ILE A 308 26.83 20.33 -13.10
N MET A 309 25.90 20.36 -12.15
CA MET A 309 24.51 20.74 -12.37
C MET A 309 24.41 22.17 -12.90
N PHE A 310 25.04 23.13 -12.23
CA PHE A 310 25.04 24.53 -12.67
C PHE A 310 25.78 24.72 -14.00
N GLN A 311 26.93 24.09 -14.16
CA GLN A 311 27.72 24.17 -15.39
C GLN A 311 26.92 23.64 -16.58
N SER A 312 26.25 22.49 -16.42
CA SER A 312 25.39 21.91 -17.46
C SER A 312 24.21 22.81 -17.75
N THR A 313 23.55 23.34 -16.72
CA THR A 313 22.39 24.23 -16.85
C THR A 313 22.73 25.48 -17.68
N PHE A 314 23.81 26.18 -17.35
CA PHE A 314 24.18 27.41 -18.06
C PHE A 314 24.82 27.15 -19.42
N THR A 315 25.59 26.07 -19.57
CA THR A 315 26.23 25.74 -20.85
C THR A 315 25.18 25.29 -21.86
N PHE A 316 24.33 24.32 -21.50
CA PHE A 316 23.31 23.82 -22.40
C PHE A 316 22.13 24.78 -22.54
N GLY A 317 21.77 25.52 -21.50
CA GLY A 317 20.74 26.56 -21.55
C GLY A 317 21.16 27.78 -22.37
N GLY A 318 22.45 28.10 -22.43
CA GLY A 318 22.97 29.24 -23.19
C GLY A 318 22.70 29.18 -24.70
N TYR A 319 22.75 27.99 -25.31
CA TYR A 319 22.46 27.83 -26.74
C TYR A 319 21.02 28.24 -27.12
N PRO A 320 19.96 27.67 -26.51
CA PRO A 320 18.58 28.07 -26.79
C PRO A 320 18.28 29.49 -26.30
N MET A 321 18.92 29.99 -25.23
CA MET A 321 18.83 31.39 -24.83
C MET A 321 19.17 32.34 -25.98
N GLU A 322 20.31 32.12 -26.64
CA GLU A 322 20.75 32.97 -27.75
C GLU A 322 19.84 32.83 -28.99
N TRP A 323 19.29 31.66 -29.27
CA TRP A 323 18.32 31.49 -30.36
C TRP A 323 17.01 32.25 -30.11
N ILE A 324 16.49 32.17 -28.88
CA ILE A 324 15.28 32.90 -28.48
C ILE A 324 15.54 34.41 -28.55
N LYS A 325 16.68 34.86 -28.06
CA LYS A 325 17.10 36.26 -28.11
C LYS A 325 17.21 36.78 -29.55
N ALA A 326 17.84 36.01 -30.45
CA ALA A 326 17.92 36.34 -31.86
C ALA A 326 16.52 36.37 -32.52
N GLY A 327 15.64 35.43 -32.17
CA GLY A 327 14.26 35.38 -32.65
C GLY A 327 13.43 36.58 -32.21
N ILE A 328 13.49 36.96 -30.93
CA ILE A 328 12.82 38.16 -30.39
C ILE A 328 13.39 39.43 -31.04
N GLY A 329 14.71 39.52 -31.21
CA GLY A 329 15.35 40.64 -31.89
C GLY A 329 14.90 40.78 -33.35
N GLY A 330 14.83 39.67 -34.09
CA GLY A 330 14.30 39.65 -35.46
C GLY A 330 12.82 40.03 -35.53
N PHE A 331 12.00 39.52 -34.61
CA PHE A 331 10.59 39.89 -34.51
C PHE A 331 10.40 41.37 -34.20
N SER A 332 11.19 41.92 -33.27
CA SER A 332 11.19 43.34 -32.92
C SER A 332 11.52 44.23 -34.13
N MET A 333 12.51 43.86 -34.95
CA MET A 333 12.83 44.58 -36.19
C MET A 333 11.68 44.55 -37.21
N ILE A 334 11.03 43.40 -37.40
CA ILE A 334 9.90 43.26 -38.33
C ILE A 334 8.75 44.15 -37.87
N VAL A 335 8.36 44.06 -36.60
CA VAL A 335 7.28 44.88 -36.02
C VAL A 335 7.64 46.37 -36.12
N GLY A 336 8.89 46.73 -35.84
CA GLY A 336 9.38 48.10 -35.93
C GLY A 336 9.38 48.66 -37.36
N SER A 337 9.45 47.82 -38.40
CA SER A 337 9.39 48.23 -39.81
C SER A 337 7.96 48.45 -40.33
N VAL A 338 6.96 47.83 -39.70
CA VAL A 338 5.55 47.91 -40.10
C VAL A 338 4.82 49.04 -39.37
N ILE A 339 5.24 49.37 -38.15
CA ILE A 339 4.56 50.36 -37.31
C ILE A 339 5.19 51.76 -37.50
N PRO A 340 4.37 52.81 -37.77
CA PRO A 340 4.84 54.19 -37.82
C PRO A 340 5.41 54.67 -36.48
N ASP A 341 6.38 55.58 -36.53
CA ASP A 341 6.98 56.17 -35.32
C ASP A 341 5.91 56.88 -34.48
N SER A 342 5.65 56.32 -33.30
CA SER A 342 4.61 56.76 -32.37
C SER A 342 4.89 56.20 -30.97
N LEU A 343 4.31 56.82 -29.94
CA LEU A 343 4.39 56.31 -28.55
C LEU A 343 3.91 54.86 -28.40
N ILE A 344 3.01 54.41 -29.29
CA ILE A 344 2.49 53.03 -29.30
C ILE A 344 3.57 52.05 -29.79
N LYS A 345 4.42 52.47 -30.73
CA LYS A 345 5.55 51.69 -31.22
C LYS A 345 6.56 51.43 -30.10
N ASP A 346 6.94 52.48 -29.37
CA ASP A 346 7.89 52.39 -28.27
C ASP A 346 7.34 51.51 -27.13
N LEU A 347 6.05 51.67 -26.79
CA LEU A 347 5.39 50.83 -25.79
C LEU A 347 5.38 49.34 -26.19
N LEU A 348 5.16 49.03 -27.46
CA LEU A 348 5.12 47.66 -27.96
C LEU A 348 6.52 47.03 -28.05
N LEU A 349 7.49 47.74 -28.61
CA LEU A 349 8.85 47.24 -28.81
C LEU A 349 9.61 47.16 -27.48
N ASP A 350 9.69 48.27 -26.74
CA ASP A 350 10.53 48.37 -25.54
C ASP A 350 9.77 47.96 -24.27
N GLY A 351 8.45 48.07 -24.26
CA GLY A 351 7.62 47.62 -23.13
C GLY A 351 7.29 46.14 -23.23
N VAL A 352 6.47 45.77 -24.21
CA VAL A 352 5.89 44.42 -24.28
C VAL A 352 6.89 43.40 -24.83
N ILE A 353 7.48 43.65 -25.99
CA ILE A 353 8.34 42.67 -26.67
C ILE A 353 9.65 42.48 -25.91
N ALA A 354 10.32 43.56 -25.51
CA ALA A 354 11.53 43.46 -24.69
C ALA A 354 11.24 42.90 -23.29
N GLY A 355 10.16 43.34 -22.65
CA GLY A 355 9.77 42.87 -21.31
C GLY A 355 9.46 41.37 -21.28
N VAL A 356 8.51 40.92 -22.11
CA VAL A 356 8.14 39.48 -22.22
C VAL A 356 9.33 38.66 -22.73
N GLY A 357 10.07 39.21 -23.70
CA GLY A 357 11.26 38.58 -24.25
C GLY A 357 12.33 38.29 -23.20
N SER A 358 12.56 39.23 -22.27
CA SER A 358 13.54 39.06 -21.20
C SER A 358 13.22 37.87 -20.28
N VAL A 359 11.94 37.59 -20.02
CA VAL A 359 11.50 36.47 -19.19
C VAL A 359 11.63 35.15 -19.95
N ILE A 360 11.18 35.11 -21.21
CA ILE A 360 11.19 33.89 -22.03
C ILE A 360 12.61 33.42 -22.30
N ILE A 361 13.58 34.34 -22.43
CA ILE A 361 14.99 33.97 -22.65
C ILE A 361 15.49 33.04 -21.54
N PHE A 362 15.11 33.19 -20.28
CA PHE A 362 15.60 32.33 -19.18
C PHE A 362 14.92 30.96 -19.08
N LEU A 363 13.79 30.76 -19.76
CA LEU A 363 12.98 29.54 -19.65
C LEU A 363 13.77 28.24 -19.95
N PRO A 364 14.62 28.15 -20.99
CA PRO A 364 15.37 26.94 -21.27
C PRO A 364 16.30 26.53 -20.11
N SER A 365 16.99 27.50 -19.52
CA SER A 365 17.89 27.25 -18.38
C SER A 365 17.11 26.78 -17.15
N ILE A 366 15.92 27.33 -16.91
CA ILE A 366 15.05 26.87 -15.81
C ILE A 366 14.60 25.42 -16.04
N LEU A 367 14.18 25.07 -17.26
CA LEU A 367 13.77 23.70 -17.58
C LEU A 367 14.90 22.69 -17.42
N ILE A 368 16.12 23.04 -17.86
CA ILE A 368 17.29 22.17 -17.70
C ILE A 368 17.66 22.03 -16.23
N LEU A 369 17.56 23.10 -15.43
CA LEU A 369 17.79 23.04 -14.00
C LEU A 369 16.80 22.08 -13.32
N PHE A 370 15.50 22.21 -13.60
CA PHE A 370 14.48 21.31 -13.05
C PHE A 370 14.66 19.87 -13.51
N PHE A 371 15.06 19.66 -14.76
CA PHE A 371 15.40 18.32 -15.26
C PHE A 371 16.59 17.71 -14.50
N CYS A 372 17.65 18.49 -14.27
CA CYS A 372 18.77 18.03 -13.45
C CYS A 372 18.33 17.74 -12.02
N ILE A 373 17.53 18.60 -11.39
CA ILE A 373 17.01 18.38 -10.03
C ILE A 373 16.19 17.09 -9.97
N ALA A 374 15.31 16.83 -10.93
CA ALA A 374 14.52 15.60 -11.00
C ALA A 374 15.42 14.35 -11.14
N LEU A 375 16.46 14.42 -11.97
CA LEU A 375 17.45 13.34 -12.05
C LEU A 375 18.21 13.15 -10.72
N PHE A 376 18.54 14.22 -10.02
CA PHE A 376 19.20 14.16 -8.71
C PHE A 376 18.28 13.55 -7.65
N GLU A 377 17.00 13.90 -7.65
CA GLU A 377 15.97 13.33 -6.78
C GLU A 377 15.82 11.82 -7.00
N ASP A 378 15.75 11.39 -8.27
CA ASP A 378 15.66 9.97 -8.65
C ASP A 378 16.94 9.17 -8.32
N THR A 379 18.11 9.82 -8.19
CA THR A 379 19.37 9.16 -7.82
C THR A 379 19.54 8.91 -6.32
N GLY A 380 18.59 9.37 -5.48
CA GLY A 380 18.58 9.07 -4.04
C GLY A 380 19.51 9.95 -3.19
N TYR A 381 20.13 10.99 -3.76
CA TYR A 381 21.06 11.84 -3.02
C TYR A 381 20.35 12.84 -2.07
N MET A 382 19.08 13.17 -2.34
CA MET A 382 18.26 14.07 -1.52
C MET A 382 17.13 13.36 -0.75
N SER A 383 17.10 12.03 -0.74
CA SER A 383 16.06 11.22 -0.06
C SER A 383 16.46 10.76 1.33
#